data_AF-A0A067SUR0-F1
#
_entry.id   AF-A0A067SUR0-F1
#
_cell.length_a   1.000
_cell.length_b   1.000
_cell.length_c   1.000
_cell.angle_alpha   90.00
_cell.angle_beta   90.00
_cell.angle_gamma   90.00
#
_symmetry.space_group_name_H-M   'P 1'
#
loop_
_entity.id
_entity.type
_entity.pdbx_description
1 polymer ?
#
loop_
_entity_poly.entity_id
_entity_poly.type
_entity_poly.pdbx_seq_one_letter_code
_entity_poly.pdbx_strand_id
1 'polypeptide(L)'
;MTPCTFGSSSTSQPGLGYVVISRPQTATFRVLGRHFCLSNLDLLETPERSLEHQICVWLGPDLNETSVYLIWPGRGIYSIGPPLSASNPSRMINLGTGNGAVMNCEPPNNVALELLHINPTPCFLFIQQWGEEYTTIQDEAKSLSFTSYAHIAITDFLSYLEKQKQVPGDAIQSSALEAWYNQTVDALSREAQEKFLFDPTLLLAGIIQNLGTRIKVINNFDIATEELIFIPMVFIRNWGKYLMEELISDSGKELCVKNLLESSTS
;
A
#
# COMPACT_ATOMS: atom_id res chain seq x y z
N MET A 1 -0.80 30.39 10.96
CA MET A 1 -1.62 29.43 10.20
C MET A 1 -1.45 28.09 10.87
N THR A 2 -2.49 27.63 11.57
CA THR A 2 -2.51 26.32 12.23
C THR A 2 -2.77 25.25 11.17
N PRO A 3 -1.96 24.19 11.06
CA PRO A 3 -2.22 23.13 10.09
C PRO A 3 -3.43 22.31 10.55
N CYS A 4 -4.45 22.21 9.70
CA CYS A 4 -5.50 21.20 9.86
C CYS A 4 -4.93 19.86 9.42
N THR A 5 -4.35 19.13 10.38
CA THR A 5 -4.00 17.72 10.25
C THR A 5 -5.26 16.88 10.45
N PHE A 6 -5.40 15.78 9.72
CA PHE A 6 -6.32 14.73 10.15
C PHE A 6 -5.95 14.31 11.59
N GLY A 7 -6.89 14.42 12.53
CA GLY A 7 -6.69 13.97 13.90
C GLY A 7 -6.45 12.46 13.95
N SER A 8 -5.62 11.99 14.88
CA SER A 8 -5.35 10.56 15.06
C SER A 8 -6.61 9.79 15.48
N SER A 9 -6.65 8.51 15.06
CA SER A 9 -7.78 7.58 14.98
C SER A 9 -8.96 7.84 15.94
N SER A 10 -10.15 8.02 15.38
CA SER A 10 -11.41 7.77 16.10
C SER A 10 -12.49 7.34 15.12
N THR A 11 -13.37 6.46 15.58
CA THR A 11 -14.69 6.22 14.98
C THR A 11 -15.35 7.57 14.68
N SER A 12 -15.55 7.87 13.38
CA SER A 12 -16.21 9.07 12.88
C SER A 12 -15.84 10.38 13.61
N GLN A 13 -14.71 10.99 13.28
CA GLN A 13 -14.50 12.42 13.57
C GLN A 13 -14.99 13.29 12.38
N PRO A 14 -15.57 14.48 12.66
CA PRO A 14 -16.56 15.12 11.81
C PRO A 14 -15.90 15.92 10.68
N GLY A 15 -15.43 15.24 9.63
CA GLY A 15 -14.78 15.92 8.51
C GLY A 15 -15.10 15.33 7.15
N LEU A 16 -15.28 14.02 7.02
CA LEU A 16 -15.70 13.37 5.78
C LEU A 16 -16.40 12.06 6.13
N GLY A 17 -17.28 11.59 5.26
CA GLY A 17 -18.01 10.36 5.52
C GLY A 17 -18.67 9.77 4.30
N TYR A 18 -19.14 8.54 4.47
CA TYR A 18 -20.06 7.93 3.51
C TYR A 18 -21.06 7.02 4.22
N VAL A 19 -22.16 6.76 3.54
CA VAL A 19 -23.16 5.76 3.93
C VAL A 19 -23.60 5.00 2.71
N VAL A 20 -23.62 3.67 2.82
CA VAL A 20 -24.25 2.80 1.84
C VAL A 20 -25.74 2.70 2.23
N ILE A 21 -26.62 3.31 1.44
CA ILE A 21 -28.04 3.47 1.78
C ILE A 21 -28.72 2.12 1.97
N SER A 22 -28.40 1.14 1.12
CA SER A 22 -29.00 -0.19 1.20
C SER A 22 -28.49 -1.02 2.38
N ARG A 23 -27.32 -0.67 2.95
CA ARG A 23 -26.69 -1.37 4.08
C ARG A 23 -25.86 -0.38 4.91
N PRO A 24 -26.49 0.36 5.83
CA PRO A 24 -25.78 1.29 6.69
C PRO A 24 -24.67 0.57 7.46
N GLN A 25 -23.45 1.09 7.39
CA GLN A 25 -22.30 0.58 8.11
C GLN A 25 -21.56 1.73 8.80
N THR A 26 -20.84 1.41 9.86
CA THR A 26 -19.92 2.36 10.48
C THR A 26 -18.69 2.50 9.59
N ALA A 27 -18.52 3.67 8.98
CA ALA A 27 -17.32 3.96 8.21
C ALA A 27 -16.09 4.00 9.13
N THR A 28 -15.04 3.28 8.74
CA THR A 28 -13.74 3.27 9.43
C THR A 28 -12.78 4.15 8.66
N PHE A 29 -12.07 5.06 9.33
CA PHE A 29 -11.14 5.97 8.65
C PHE A 29 -9.72 5.74 9.14
N ARG A 30 -8.81 5.55 8.19
CA ARG A 30 -7.36 5.49 8.41
C ARG A 30 -6.69 6.65 7.69
N VAL A 31 -6.06 7.50 8.47
CA VAL A 31 -5.26 8.62 7.95
C VAL A 31 -3.95 8.07 7.41
N LEU A 32 -3.54 8.53 6.23
CA LEU A 32 -2.26 8.25 5.62
C LEU A 32 -1.57 9.57 5.29
N GLY A 33 -0.54 9.90 6.04
CA GLY A 33 0.13 11.20 5.93
C GLY A 33 -0.81 12.37 6.19
N ARG A 34 -0.64 13.44 5.41
CA ARG A 34 -1.38 14.70 5.53
C ARG A 34 -2.55 14.79 4.56
N HIS A 35 -2.43 14.24 3.35
CA HIS A 35 -3.41 14.46 2.29
C HIS A 35 -4.36 13.29 2.07
N PHE A 36 -4.03 12.09 2.56
CA PHE A 36 -4.77 10.88 2.24
C PHE A 36 -5.55 10.35 3.44
N CYS A 37 -6.76 9.89 3.17
CA CYS A 37 -7.56 9.14 4.13
C CYS A 37 -8.22 7.96 3.42
N LEU A 38 -8.21 6.80 4.07
CA LEU A 38 -8.77 5.55 3.58
C LEU A 38 -9.98 5.13 4.38
N SER A 39 -10.95 4.52 3.72
CA SER A 39 -11.99 3.75 4.38
C SER A 39 -12.32 2.48 3.64
N ASN A 40 -12.27 1.34 4.35
CA ASN A 40 -12.60 0.06 3.76
C ASN A 40 -14.11 -0.12 3.62
N LEU A 41 -14.52 -0.83 2.57
CA LEU A 41 -15.90 -1.21 2.27
C LEU A 41 -16.08 -2.72 2.46
N ASP A 42 -16.01 -3.17 3.70
CA ASP A 42 -15.99 -4.60 4.08
C ASP A 42 -17.27 -5.36 3.66
N LEU A 43 -18.37 -4.67 3.35
CA LEU A 43 -19.65 -5.31 2.99
C LEU A 43 -19.86 -5.54 1.49
N LEU A 44 -18.92 -5.14 0.62
CA LEU A 44 -19.02 -5.33 -0.84
C LEU A 44 -18.42 -6.66 -1.34
N GLU A 45 -18.11 -7.60 -0.45
CA GLU A 45 -17.44 -8.89 -0.73
C GLU A 45 -18.19 -9.85 -1.67
N THR A 46 -19.39 -9.53 -2.19
CA THR A 46 -20.15 -10.50 -3.00
C THR A 46 -19.87 -10.37 -4.50
N PRO A 47 -19.17 -11.34 -5.13
CA PRO A 47 -19.25 -11.54 -6.56
C PRO A 47 -20.64 -12.10 -6.88
N GLU A 48 -21.22 -11.66 -7.99
CA GLU A 48 -22.44 -12.27 -8.56
C GLU A 48 -23.74 -12.06 -7.76
N ARG A 49 -24.25 -10.82 -7.77
CA ARG A 49 -25.65 -10.48 -8.15
C ARG A 49 -25.97 -9.03 -7.80
N SER A 50 -26.07 -8.19 -8.83
CA SER A 50 -27.00 -7.05 -8.92
C SER A 50 -27.26 -6.25 -7.64
N LEU A 51 -26.23 -5.71 -7.02
CA LEU A 51 -26.47 -4.70 -6.00
C LEU A 51 -26.18 -3.33 -6.60
N GLU A 52 -27.24 -2.74 -7.14
CA GLU A 52 -27.34 -1.30 -7.32
C GLU A 52 -27.21 -0.65 -5.94
N HIS A 53 -25.98 -0.40 -5.51
CA HIS A 53 -25.74 0.27 -4.24
C HIS A 53 -25.82 1.77 -4.44
N GLN A 54 -26.69 2.42 -3.68
CA GLN A 54 -26.63 3.87 -3.54
C GLN A 54 -25.71 4.22 -2.39
N ILE A 55 -24.69 5.01 -2.67
CA ILE A 55 -23.74 5.50 -1.67
C ILE A 55 -23.83 7.02 -1.64
N CYS A 56 -24.03 7.59 -0.46
CA CYS A 56 -23.87 9.02 -0.25
C CYS A 56 -22.50 9.26 0.39
N VAL A 57 -21.68 10.09 -0.24
CA VAL A 57 -20.42 10.59 0.31
C VAL A 57 -20.59 12.06 0.68
N TRP A 58 -19.94 12.51 1.75
CA TRP A 58 -20.00 13.91 2.16
C TRP A 58 -18.70 14.42 2.77
N LEU A 59 -18.58 15.74 2.71
CA LEU A 59 -17.60 16.59 3.33
C LEU A 59 -18.24 17.24 4.55
N GLY A 60 -17.54 17.16 5.66
CA GLY A 60 -17.81 17.87 6.90
C GLY A 60 -17.33 19.33 6.82
N PRO A 61 -17.65 20.13 7.85
CA PRO A 61 -17.51 21.58 7.82
C PRO A 61 -16.05 22.06 7.77
N ASP A 62 -15.11 21.24 8.24
CA ASP A 62 -13.71 21.65 8.45
C ASP A 62 -12.77 21.21 7.31
N LEU A 63 -13.30 20.56 6.27
CA LEU A 63 -12.47 20.05 5.18
C LEU A 63 -12.49 20.93 3.94
N ASN A 64 -11.31 21.02 3.33
CA ASN A 64 -11.10 21.65 2.04
C ASN A 64 -11.54 20.74 0.89
N GLU A 65 -11.39 21.22 -0.33
CA GLU A 65 -11.69 20.49 -1.55
C GLU A 65 -11.09 19.07 -1.51
N THR A 66 -11.91 18.04 -1.73
CA THR A 66 -11.51 16.64 -1.55
C THR A 66 -11.97 15.79 -2.71
N SER A 67 -11.00 15.19 -3.42
CA SER A 67 -11.29 14.17 -4.43
C SER A 67 -11.57 12.83 -3.75
N VAL A 68 -12.58 12.11 -4.26
CA VAL A 68 -12.97 10.80 -3.72
C VAL A 68 -12.88 9.77 -4.84
N TYR A 69 -12.17 8.67 -4.56
CA TYR A 69 -12.00 7.56 -5.47
C TYR A 69 -12.50 6.28 -4.81
N LEU A 70 -13.25 5.47 -5.56
CA LEU A 70 -13.54 4.09 -5.20
C LEU A 70 -12.50 3.20 -5.85
N ILE A 71 -11.75 2.47 -5.03
CA ILE A 71 -10.76 1.49 -5.47
C ILE A 71 -11.41 0.12 -5.29
N TRP A 72 -11.59 -0.60 -6.40
CA TRP A 72 -12.25 -1.89 -6.41
C TRP A 72 -11.30 -2.95 -6.96
N PRO A 73 -10.65 -3.73 -6.06
CA PRO A 73 -9.76 -4.83 -6.45
C PRO A 73 -10.41 -5.76 -7.49
N GLY A 74 -9.69 -6.02 -8.58
CA GLY A 74 -10.18 -6.83 -9.71
C GLY A 74 -11.17 -6.15 -10.66
N ARG A 75 -11.54 -4.87 -10.43
CA ARG A 75 -12.42 -4.11 -11.33
C ARG A 75 -11.82 -2.80 -11.84
N GLY A 76 -11.20 -2.00 -10.96
CA GLY A 76 -10.57 -0.74 -11.35
C GLY A 76 -10.71 0.38 -10.33
N ILE A 77 -10.38 1.60 -10.75
CA ILE A 77 -10.41 2.81 -9.95
C ILE A 77 -11.46 3.73 -10.53
N TYR A 78 -12.37 4.22 -9.69
CA TYR A 78 -13.49 5.03 -10.13
C TYR A 78 -13.48 6.38 -9.44
N SER A 79 -13.40 7.45 -10.25
CA SER A 79 -13.58 8.80 -9.73
C SER A 79 -15.04 9.05 -9.39
N ILE A 80 -15.28 9.51 -8.17
CA ILE A 80 -16.61 9.84 -7.67
C ILE A 80 -16.91 11.30 -8.04
N GLY A 81 -16.97 11.60 -9.34
CA GLY A 81 -17.23 12.93 -9.92
C GLY A 81 -16.22 14.02 -9.53
N PRO A 82 -16.53 15.33 -9.73
CA PRO A 82 -15.60 16.41 -9.35
C PRO A 82 -15.42 16.49 -7.83
N PRO A 83 -14.32 17.07 -7.34
CA PRO A 83 -14.03 17.14 -5.90
C PRO A 83 -15.19 17.69 -5.07
N LEU A 84 -15.40 17.12 -3.88
CA LEU A 84 -16.34 17.66 -2.89
C LEU A 84 -15.75 18.96 -2.33
N SER A 85 -16.59 19.97 -2.14
CA SER A 85 -16.18 21.28 -1.61
C SER A 85 -17.32 21.91 -0.83
N ALA A 86 -17.08 23.07 -0.21
CA ALA A 86 -18.14 23.79 0.53
C ALA A 86 -19.38 24.11 -0.34
N SER A 87 -19.22 24.30 -1.66
CA SER A 87 -20.33 24.55 -2.58
C SER A 87 -21.07 23.27 -2.98
N ASN A 88 -20.40 22.12 -2.93
CA ASN A 88 -20.95 20.80 -3.25
C ASN A 88 -20.47 19.79 -2.19
N PRO A 89 -21.00 19.86 -0.96
CA PRO A 89 -20.42 19.14 0.17
C PRO A 89 -20.83 17.67 0.19
N SER A 90 -21.75 17.22 -0.67
CA SER A 90 -22.15 15.82 -0.70
C SER A 90 -22.53 15.37 -2.10
N ARG A 91 -22.49 14.06 -2.31
CA ARG A 91 -22.89 13.44 -3.57
C ARG A 91 -23.47 12.05 -3.35
N MET A 92 -24.54 11.77 -4.07
CA MET A 92 -25.09 10.42 -4.19
C MET A 92 -24.54 9.74 -5.43
N ILE A 93 -24.20 8.45 -5.30
CA ILE A 93 -23.55 7.62 -6.31
C ILE A 93 -24.38 6.35 -6.42
N ASN A 94 -24.64 5.90 -7.64
CA ASN A 94 -25.32 4.64 -7.91
C ASN A 94 -24.33 3.65 -8.54
N LEU A 95 -23.83 2.71 -7.75
CA LEU A 95 -22.99 1.61 -8.21
C LEU A 95 -23.87 0.56 -8.91
N GLY A 96 -24.12 0.72 -10.21
CA GLY A 96 -24.95 -0.19 -11.01
C GLY A 96 -24.42 -0.34 -12.44
N THR A 97 -24.78 -1.44 -13.12
CA THR A 97 -24.39 -1.68 -14.52
C THR A 97 -25.02 -0.64 -15.45
N GLY A 98 -24.21 0.12 -16.17
CA GLY A 98 -24.67 1.07 -17.20
C GLY A 98 -24.71 2.54 -16.79
N ASN A 99 -24.30 2.90 -15.57
CA ASN A 99 -24.23 4.31 -15.16
C ASN A 99 -22.91 4.95 -15.60
N GLY A 100 -22.98 5.94 -16.50
CA GLY A 100 -21.87 6.85 -16.82
C GLY A 100 -21.42 7.75 -15.66
N ALA A 101 -22.01 7.60 -14.46
CA ALA A 101 -21.66 8.32 -13.25
C ALA A 101 -20.41 7.76 -12.53
N VAL A 102 -19.96 6.57 -12.90
CA VAL A 102 -18.81 5.88 -12.29
C VAL A 102 -17.89 5.46 -13.43
N MET A 103 -17.14 6.43 -13.97
CA MET A 103 -16.18 6.16 -15.05
C MET A 103 -14.91 5.57 -14.43
N ASN A 104 -14.49 4.40 -14.93
CA ASN A 104 -13.15 3.90 -14.64
C ASN A 104 -12.15 4.95 -15.14
N CYS A 105 -11.20 5.32 -14.29
CA CYS A 105 -10.22 6.35 -14.58
C CYS A 105 -8.81 5.80 -14.38
N GLU A 106 -7.83 6.48 -14.99
CA GLU A 106 -6.44 6.21 -14.66
C GLU A 106 -6.17 6.52 -13.18
N PRO A 107 -5.26 5.78 -12.53
CA PRO A 107 -4.89 6.05 -11.15
C PRO A 107 -4.39 7.50 -10.99
N PRO A 108 -4.94 8.29 -10.04
CA PRO A 108 -4.50 9.67 -9.83
C PRO A 108 -3.08 9.80 -9.26
N ASN A 109 -2.55 8.71 -8.68
CA ASN A 109 -1.21 8.60 -8.11
C ASN A 109 -0.88 7.13 -7.78
N ASN A 110 0.34 6.89 -7.30
CA ASN A 110 0.83 5.57 -6.93
C ASN A 110 0.04 4.93 -5.77
N VAL A 111 -0.48 5.72 -4.82
CA VAL A 111 -1.26 5.19 -3.69
C VAL A 111 -2.54 4.52 -4.21
N ALA A 112 -3.27 5.18 -5.11
CA ALA A 112 -4.47 4.61 -5.70
C ALA A 112 -4.20 3.35 -6.52
N LEU A 113 -3.11 3.35 -7.29
CA LEU A 113 -2.67 2.19 -8.06
C LEU A 113 -2.31 1.02 -7.12
N GLU A 114 -1.50 1.25 -6.10
CA GLU A 114 -1.06 0.19 -5.20
C GLU A 114 -2.20 -0.36 -4.36
N LEU A 115 -3.13 0.48 -3.89
CA LEU A 115 -4.35 0.01 -3.20
C LEU A 115 -5.20 -0.91 -4.07
N LEU A 116 -5.23 -0.71 -5.40
CA LEU A 116 -5.95 -1.60 -6.32
C LEU A 116 -5.39 -3.04 -6.28
N HIS A 117 -4.09 -3.18 -6.05
CA HIS A 117 -3.40 -4.47 -6.08
C HIS A 117 -3.23 -5.08 -4.67
N ILE A 118 -3.10 -4.25 -3.65
CA ILE A 118 -2.78 -4.69 -2.28
C ILE A 118 -4.04 -4.96 -1.44
N ASN A 119 -5.11 -4.17 -1.64
CA ASN A 119 -6.28 -4.33 -0.80
C ASN A 119 -7.10 -5.57 -1.20
N PRO A 120 -7.56 -6.38 -0.23
CA PRO A 120 -8.43 -7.52 -0.50
C PRO A 120 -9.88 -7.09 -0.76
N THR A 121 -10.31 -5.96 -0.18
CA THR A 121 -11.68 -5.45 -0.27
C THR A 121 -11.71 -4.07 -0.93
N PRO A 122 -12.85 -3.67 -1.52
CA PRO A 122 -13.00 -2.31 -2.04
C PRO A 122 -12.80 -1.28 -0.95
N CYS A 123 -12.27 -0.10 -1.30
CA CYS A 123 -12.10 0.99 -0.35
C CYS A 123 -12.34 2.35 -1.02
N PHE A 124 -12.64 3.35 -0.20
CA PHE A 124 -12.60 4.75 -0.60
C PHE A 124 -11.25 5.37 -0.26
N LEU A 125 -10.67 6.05 -1.24
CA LEU A 125 -9.52 6.92 -1.08
C LEU A 125 -9.98 8.37 -1.18
N PHE A 126 -9.79 9.11 -0.10
CA PHE A 126 -10.04 10.54 -0.01
C PHE A 126 -8.69 11.27 -0.14
N ILE A 127 -8.63 12.23 -1.06
CA ILE A 127 -7.43 13.05 -1.30
C ILE A 127 -7.81 14.51 -1.08
N GLN A 128 -7.31 15.10 0.00
CA GLN A 128 -7.46 16.53 0.25
C GLN A 128 -6.60 17.33 -0.73
N GLN A 129 -7.22 18.34 -1.34
CA GLN A 129 -6.62 19.24 -2.31
C GLN A 129 -6.71 20.66 -1.76
N TRP A 130 -5.56 21.29 -1.55
CA TRP A 130 -5.49 22.70 -1.13
C TRP A 130 -4.81 23.50 -2.25
N GLY A 131 -5.56 24.31 -3.00
CA GLY A 131 -4.98 25.21 -4.00
C GLY A 131 -4.00 24.50 -4.98
N GLU A 132 -2.83 25.09 -5.23
CA GLU A 132 -1.80 24.59 -6.16
C GLU A 132 -0.86 23.52 -5.54
N GLU A 133 -1.36 22.68 -4.62
CA GLU A 133 -0.57 21.64 -3.90
C GLU A 133 -0.43 20.29 -4.66
N TYR A 134 -0.57 20.28 -6.00
CA TYR A 134 -0.50 19.02 -6.76
C TYR A 134 0.85 18.31 -6.56
N THR A 135 1.95 19.04 -6.58
CA THR A 135 3.30 18.47 -6.40
C THR A 135 3.49 17.85 -5.02
N THR A 136 3.02 18.51 -3.96
CA THR A 136 3.15 17.99 -2.58
C THR A 136 2.31 16.74 -2.36
N ILE A 137 1.12 16.67 -2.98
CA ILE A 137 0.29 15.45 -2.96
C ILE A 137 1.01 14.30 -3.68
N GLN A 138 1.64 14.57 -4.82
CA GLN A 138 2.39 13.54 -5.55
C GLN A 138 3.65 13.08 -4.82
N ASP A 139 4.39 14.01 -4.19
CA ASP A 139 5.57 13.68 -3.38
C ASP A 139 5.20 12.83 -2.16
N GLU A 140 4.09 13.15 -1.50
CA GLU A 140 3.58 12.34 -0.40
C GLU A 140 3.05 10.98 -0.87
N ALA A 141 2.34 10.93 -2.00
CA ALA A 141 1.93 9.65 -2.58
C ALA A 141 3.14 8.76 -2.90
N LYS A 142 4.24 9.35 -3.37
CA LYS A 142 5.49 8.64 -3.62
C LYS A 142 6.12 8.15 -2.31
N SER A 143 6.14 8.95 -1.26
CA SER A 143 6.72 8.53 0.03
C SER A 143 5.91 7.42 0.72
N LEU A 144 4.59 7.41 0.55
CA LEU A 144 3.69 6.38 1.07
C LEU A 144 3.70 5.09 0.23
N SER A 145 4.25 5.14 -0.98
CA SER A 145 4.17 4.02 -1.92
C SER A 145 4.96 2.80 -1.45
N PHE A 146 4.34 1.63 -1.56
CA PHE A 146 4.94 0.32 -1.38
C PHE A 146 6.23 0.20 -2.18
N THR A 147 6.23 0.62 -3.44
CA THR A 147 7.41 0.46 -4.30
C THR A 147 8.59 1.30 -3.86
N SER A 148 8.37 2.53 -3.39
CA SER A 148 9.45 3.33 -2.81
C SER A 148 9.97 2.69 -1.52
N TYR A 149 9.08 2.18 -0.68
CA TYR A 149 9.46 1.52 0.56
C TYR A 149 10.21 0.20 0.32
N ALA A 150 9.78 -0.61 -0.65
CA ALA A 150 10.45 -1.83 -1.09
C ALA A 150 11.86 -1.54 -1.61
N HIS A 151 12.03 -0.51 -2.43
CA HIS A 151 13.35 -0.11 -2.91
C HIS A 151 14.29 0.27 -1.75
N ILE A 152 13.80 1.04 -0.78
CA ILE A 152 14.58 1.42 0.42
C ILE A 152 14.95 0.17 1.22
N ALA A 153 14.00 -0.71 1.51
CA ALA A 153 14.21 -1.92 2.29
C ALA A 153 15.22 -2.87 1.63
N ILE A 154 15.13 -3.11 0.31
CA ILE A 154 16.08 -3.96 -0.41
C ILE A 154 17.47 -3.33 -0.43
N THR A 155 17.57 -2.01 -0.61
CA THR A 155 18.86 -1.29 -0.60
C THR A 155 19.53 -1.38 0.78
N ASP A 156 18.76 -1.18 1.84
CA ASP A 156 19.23 -1.32 3.22
C ASP A 156 19.66 -2.76 3.52
N PHE A 157 18.85 -3.74 3.14
CA PHE A 157 19.15 -5.18 3.25
C PHE A 157 20.48 -5.53 2.59
N LEU A 158 20.68 -5.16 1.33
CA LEU A 158 21.93 -5.42 0.61
C LEU A 158 23.12 -4.75 1.30
N SER A 159 22.95 -3.49 1.72
CA SER A 159 23.98 -2.72 2.40
C SER A 159 24.34 -3.31 3.77
N TYR A 160 23.37 -3.85 4.49
CA TYR A 160 23.57 -4.53 5.75
C TYR A 160 24.38 -5.81 5.55
N LEU A 161 23.99 -6.68 4.62
CA LEU A 161 24.66 -7.95 4.40
C LEU A 161 26.10 -7.78 3.87
N GLU A 162 26.35 -6.76 3.04
CA GLU A 162 27.70 -6.40 2.61
C GLU A 162 28.62 -6.04 3.79
N LYS A 163 28.08 -5.42 4.85
CA LYS A 163 28.85 -5.09 6.07
C LYS A 163 29.08 -6.31 6.96
N GLN A 164 28.22 -7.33 6.88
CA GLN A 164 28.32 -8.56 7.68
C GLN A 164 29.27 -9.61 7.12
N LYS A 165 30.09 -9.26 6.12
CA LYS A 165 31.13 -10.15 5.57
C LYS A 165 32.22 -10.42 6.60
N GLN A 166 32.01 -11.45 7.41
CA GLN A 166 32.96 -11.88 8.45
C GLN A 166 33.74 -13.15 8.07
N VAL A 167 33.34 -13.83 6.99
CA VAL A 167 33.86 -15.15 6.62
C VAL A 167 34.86 -15.01 5.45
N PRO A 168 35.97 -15.79 5.43
CA PRO A 168 36.81 -15.91 4.25
C PRO A 168 36.02 -16.50 3.08
N GLY A 169 35.77 -15.69 2.06
CA GLY A 169 34.86 -16.01 0.95
C GLY A 169 33.74 -14.98 0.86
N ASP A 170 33.27 -14.67 -0.35
CA ASP A 170 32.21 -13.68 -0.56
C ASP A 170 30.83 -14.28 -0.20
N ALA A 171 30.64 -14.57 1.09
CA ALA A 171 29.48 -15.25 1.65
C ALA A 171 29.12 -14.71 3.04
N ILE A 172 27.86 -14.89 3.42
CA ILE A 172 27.31 -14.50 4.73
C ILE A 172 26.67 -15.71 5.42
N GLN A 173 26.52 -15.68 6.74
CA GLN A 173 25.70 -16.68 7.45
C GLN A 173 24.21 -16.37 7.28
N SER A 174 23.37 -17.41 7.20
CA SER A 174 21.91 -17.29 7.14
C SER A 174 21.33 -16.50 8.32
N SER A 175 21.94 -16.58 9.51
CA SER A 175 21.58 -15.81 10.70
C SER A 175 21.64 -14.29 10.50
N ALA A 176 22.41 -13.79 9.54
CA ALA A 176 22.45 -12.37 9.21
C ALA A 176 21.11 -11.86 8.64
N LEU A 177 20.32 -12.74 8.00
CA LEU A 177 19.00 -12.40 7.48
C LEU A 177 18.01 -12.14 8.62
N GLU A 178 18.00 -13.04 9.61
CA GLU A 178 17.18 -12.91 10.82
C GLU A 178 17.59 -11.68 11.65
N ALA A 179 18.89 -11.44 11.80
CA ALA A 179 19.40 -10.28 12.51
C ALA A 179 18.96 -8.95 11.87
N TRP A 180 19.01 -8.86 10.53
CA TRP A 180 18.49 -7.70 9.80
C TRP A 180 16.98 -7.53 10.00
N TYR A 181 16.21 -8.60 9.89
CA TYR A 181 14.75 -8.56 10.06
C TYR A 181 14.38 -8.00 11.43
N ASN A 182 14.91 -8.60 12.50
CA ASN A 182 14.60 -8.21 13.88
C ASN A 182 15.00 -6.76 14.14
N GLN A 183 16.20 -6.35 13.69
CA GLN A 183 16.65 -4.96 13.83
C GLN A 183 15.72 -3.97 13.10
N THR A 184 15.23 -4.33 11.92
CA THR A 184 14.39 -3.46 11.10
C THR A 184 12.97 -3.39 11.65
N VAL A 185 12.40 -4.50 12.09
CA VAL A 185 11.09 -4.53 12.79
C VAL A 185 11.12 -3.68 14.06
N ASP A 186 12.20 -3.77 14.84
CA ASP A 186 12.39 -2.93 16.04
C ASP A 186 12.52 -1.43 15.73
N ALA A 187 13.02 -1.08 14.54
CA ALA A 187 13.05 0.30 14.08
C ALA A 187 11.65 0.78 13.67
N LEU A 188 10.90 -0.07 12.95
CA LEU A 188 9.55 0.25 12.47
C LEU A 188 8.52 0.35 13.59
N SER A 189 8.66 -0.43 14.66
CA SER A 189 7.77 -0.34 15.83
C SER A 189 7.81 1.03 16.52
N ARG A 190 8.83 1.85 16.24
CA ARG A 190 8.98 3.22 16.74
C ARG A 190 8.38 4.28 15.80
N GLU A 191 7.94 3.87 14.60
CA GLU A 191 7.35 4.75 13.62
C GLU A 191 5.81 4.77 13.73
N ALA A 192 5.21 5.89 13.30
CA ALA A 192 3.76 6.06 13.31
C ALA A 192 3.10 5.28 12.17
N GLN A 193 1.96 4.63 12.43
CA GLN A 193 1.27 3.75 11.46
C GLN A 193 0.74 4.49 10.22
N GLU A 194 0.52 5.80 10.32
CA GLU A 194 0.04 6.66 9.23
C GLU A 194 1.11 6.89 8.15
N LYS A 195 2.37 6.49 8.39
CA LYS A 195 3.46 6.57 7.41
C LYS A 195 3.47 5.44 6.39
N PHE A 196 2.69 4.39 6.62
CA PHE A 196 2.76 3.18 5.81
C PHE A 196 1.41 2.90 5.17
N LEU A 197 1.38 2.67 3.85
CA LEU A 197 0.15 2.28 3.17
C LEU A 197 -0.35 0.89 3.62
N PHE A 198 0.58 -0.01 3.94
CA PHE A 198 0.37 -1.39 4.34
C PHE A 198 1.18 -1.69 5.61
N ASP A 199 1.08 -2.91 6.15
CA ASP A 199 1.95 -3.33 7.25
C ASP A 199 3.38 -3.57 6.73
N PRO A 200 4.36 -2.72 7.06
CA PRO A 200 5.71 -2.82 6.52
C PRO A 200 6.43 -4.11 6.91
N THR A 201 6.00 -4.78 8.00
CA THR A 201 6.61 -6.04 8.45
C THR A 201 6.36 -7.19 7.47
N LEU A 202 5.23 -7.15 6.75
CA LEU A 202 4.90 -8.13 5.71
C LEU A 202 5.88 -8.04 4.54
N LEU A 203 6.28 -6.83 4.14
CA LEU A 203 7.31 -6.65 3.11
C LEU A 203 8.65 -7.22 3.56
N LEU A 204 9.07 -6.95 4.81
CA LEU A 204 10.35 -7.45 5.30
C LEU A 204 10.39 -8.99 5.30
N ALA A 205 9.29 -9.63 5.71
CA ALA A 205 9.14 -11.08 5.66
C ALA A 205 9.16 -11.59 4.21
N GLY A 206 8.40 -10.94 3.32
CA GLY A 206 8.32 -11.29 1.91
C GLY A 206 9.66 -11.15 1.17
N ILE A 207 10.48 -10.17 1.53
CA ILE A 207 11.86 -10.02 1.01
C ILE A 207 12.69 -11.27 1.32
N ILE A 208 12.68 -11.73 2.58
CA ILE A 208 13.47 -12.89 3.01
C ILE A 208 12.95 -14.17 2.37
N GLN A 209 11.63 -14.38 2.35
CA GLN A 209 11.02 -15.55 1.73
C GLN A 209 11.23 -15.59 0.21
N ASN A 210 11.15 -14.43 -0.45
CA ASN A 210 11.41 -14.33 -1.89
C ASN A 210 12.87 -14.71 -2.21
N LEU A 211 13.83 -14.18 -1.43
CA LEU A 211 15.23 -14.56 -1.54
C LEU A 211 15.42 -16.07 -1.33
N GLY A 212 14.86 -16.62 -0.25
CA GLY A 212 14.95 -18.06 0.06
C GLY A 212 14.37 -18.94 -1.05
N THR A 213 13.20 -18.57 -1.56
CA THR A 213 12.55 -19.28 -2.68
C THR A 213 13.41 -19.23 -3.93
N ARG A 214 13.97 -18.06 -4.28
CA ARG A 214 14.81 -17.91 -5.47
C ARG A 214 16.10 -18.71 -5.37
N ILE A 215 16.76 -18.67 -4.22
CA ILE A 215 17.96 -19.48 -3.95
C ILE A 215 17.62 -20.97 -4.07
N LYS A 216 16.50 -21.41 -3.48
CA LYS A 216 16.06 -22.81 -3.58
C LYS A 216 15.79 -23.24 -5.02
N VAL A 217 15.07 -22.43 -5.79
CA VAL A 217 14.71 -22.75 -7.18
C VAL A 217 15.92 -22.77 -8.10
N ILE A 218 16.84 -21.81 -7.97
CA ILE A 218 17.96 -21.65 -8.89
C ILE A 218 19.14 -22.55 -8.51
N ASN A 219 19.38 -22.71 -7.21
CA ASN A 219 20.60 -23.34 -6.69
C ASN A 219 20.33 -24.66 -5.95
N ASN A 220 19.07 -25.11 -5.87
CA ASN A 220 18.64 -26.28 -5.09
C ASN A 220 19.14 -26.24 -3.64
N PHE A 221 19.19 -25.02 -3.09
CA PHE A 221 19.78 -24.72 -1.80
C PHE A 221 18.70 -24.12 -0.89
N ASP A 222 18.35 -24.82 0.19
CA ASP A 222 17.24 -24.43 1.07
C ASP A 222 17.77 -23.82 2.37
N ILE A 223 17.59 -22.49 2.49
CA ILE A 223 18.04 -21.73 3.65
C ILE A 223 17.24 -22.02 4.92
N ALA A 224 16.06 -22.64 4.80
CA ALA A 224 15.17 -22.92 5.93
C ALA A 224 15.44 -24.28 6.60
N THR A 225 16.17 -25.18 5.95
CA THR A 225 16.35 -26.56 6.42
C THR A 225 17.63 -26.82 7.19
N GLU A 226 18.65 -25.96 7.11
CA GLU A 226 19.90 -26.17 7.85
C GLU A 226 20.24 -24.94 8.73
N GLU A 227 20.61 -25.21 9.99
CA GLU A 227 20.71 -24.19 11.06
C GLU A 227 21.82 -23.15 10.83
N LEU A 228 22.86 -23.47 10.07
CA LEU A 228 24.02 -22.60 9.86
C LEU A 228 24.57 -22.78 8.46
N ILE A 229 24.12 -21.95 7.53
CA ILE A 229 24.58 -22.03 6.15
C ILE A 229 25.20 -20.73 5.68
N PHE A 230 26.25 -20.88 4.86
CA PHE A 230 26.86 -19.78 4.15
C PHE A 230 26.16 -19.56 2.82
N ILE A 231 25.60 -18.35 2.66
CA ILE A 231 24.95 -17.92 1.43
C ILE A 231 25.97 -17.10 0.63
N PRO A 232 26.34 -17.52 -0.58
CA PRO A 232 27.20 -16.72 -1.46
C PRO A 232 26.54 -15.37 -1.81
N MET A 233 27.26 -14.27 -1.57
CA MET A 233 26.77 -12.91 -1.83
C MET A 233 26.47 -12.66 -3.31
N VAL A 234 27.09 -13.39 -4.23
CA VAL A 234 26.77 -13.30 -5.67
C VAL A 234 25.30 -13.63 -5.95
N PHE A 235 24.71 -14.59 -5.24
CA PHE A 235 23.29 -14.93 -5.40
C PHE A 235 22.40 -13.79 -4.91
N ILE A 236 22.75 -13.21 -3.76
CA ILE A 236 22.02 -12.09 -3.15
C ILE A 236 22.09 -10.84 -4.04
N ARG A 237 23.25 -10.51 -4.60
CA ARG A 237 23.40 -9.36 -5.51
C ARG A 237 22.61 -9.54 -6.79
N ASN A 238 22.64 -10.73 -7.39
CA ASN A 238 21.89 -11.02 -8.62
C ASN A 238 20.38 -10.96 -8.36
N TRP A 239 19.93 -11.53 -7.25
CA TRP A 239 18.54 -11.41 -6.80
C TRP A 239 18.13 -9.96 -6.57
N GLY A 240 18.94 -9.17 -5.87
CA GLY A 240 18.64 -7.77 -5.58
C GLY A 240 18.50 -6.92 -6.85
N LYS A 241 19.39 -7.12 -7.82
CA LYS A 241 19.29 -6.46 -9.15
C LYS A 241 18.00 -6.83 -9.87
N TYR A 242 17.70 -8.13 -9.94
CA TYR A 242 16.49 -8.63 -10.57
C TYR A 242 15.23 -8.03 -9.94
N LEU A 243 15.15 -8.02 -8.61
CA LEU A 243 13.98 -7.52 -7.90
C LEU A 243 13.81 -5.99 -8.05
N MET A 244 14.93 -5.23 -8.02
CA MET A 244 14.89 -3.79 -8.28
C MET A 244 14.47 -3.47 -9.71
N GLU A 245 14.92 -4.23 -10.71
CA GLU A 245 14.48 -4.09 -12.10
C GLU A 245 12.97 -4.37 -12.25
N GLU A 246 12.44 -5.40 -11.59
CA GLU A 246 11.00 -5.69 -11.59
C GLU A 246 10.16 -4.61 -10.91
N LEU A 247 10.64 -4.02 -9.82
CA LEU A 247 9.93 -2.94 -9.11
C LEU A 247 9.83 -1.64 -9.92
N ILE A 248 10.77 -1.42 -10.85
CA ILE A 248 10.82 -0.22 -11.71
C ILE A 248 10.05 -0.45 -13.02
N SER A 249 9.93 -1.70 -13.48
CA SER A 249 9.24 -2.03 -14.72
C SER A 249 7.71 -1.99 -14.58
N ASP A 250 7.03 -1.23 -15.45
CA ASP A 250 5.56 -1.13 -15.46
C ASP A 250 4.85 -2.49 -15.61
N SER A 251 5.44 -3.44 -16.34
CA SER A 251 4.86 -4.78 -16.54
C SER A 251 5.18 -5.77 -15.43
N GLY A 252 6.22 -5.52 -14.63
CA GLY A 252 6.69 -6.40 -13.54
C GLY A 252 6.24 -5.95 -12.15
N LYS A 253 5.92 -4.67 -11.99
CA LYS A 253 5.61 -4.02 -10.71
C LYS A 253 4.46 -4.71 -9.97
N GLU A 254 3.34 -4.94 -10.65
CA GLU A 254 2.15 -5.57 -10.05
C GLU A 254 2.45 -6.98 -9.51
N LEU A 255 3.08 -7.82 -10.34
CA LEU A 255 3.41 -9.19 -9.97
C LEU A 255 4.44 -9.22 -8.83
N CYS A 256 5.42 -8.32 -8.85
CA CYS A 256 6.43 -8.19 -7.81
C CYS A 256 5.81 -7.78 -6.47
N VAL A 257 4.96 -6.75 -6.46
CA VAL A 257 4.22 -6.29 -5.27
C VAL A 257 3.38 -7.44 -4.69
N LYS A 258 2.62 -8.12 -5.55
CA LYS A 258 1.79 -9.26 -5.16
C LYS A 258 2.64 -10.37 -4.53
N ASN A 259 3.73 -10.76 -5.18
CA ASN A 259 4.61 -11.82 -4.67
C ASN A 259 5.24 -11.45 -3.33
N LEU A 260 5.67 -10.20 -3.13
CA LEU A 260 6.27 -9.76 -1.88
C LEU A 260 5.27 -9.65 -0.73
N LEU A 261 3.99 -9.41 -1.01
CA LEU A 261 2.97 -9.30 0.02
C LEU A 261 2.29 -10.63 0.33
N GLU A 262 2.02 -11.46 -0.68
CA GLU A 262 1.35 -12.76 -0.49
C GLU A 262 2.27 -13.85 0.06
N SER A 263 3.58 -13.79 -0.21
CA SER A 263 4.56 -14.76 0.33
C SER A 263 4.55 -14.81 1.86
N SER A 264 4.22 -13.70 2.52
CA SER A 264 4.16 -13.59 3.98
C SER A 264 2.99 -14.35 4.63
N THR A 265 2.03 -14.84 3.83
CA THR A 265 0.80 -15.50 4.31
C THR A 265 0.78 -17.02 4.12
N SER A 266 1.85 -17.59 3.53
CA SER A 266 2.02 -19.04 3.29
C SER A 266 3.12 -19.64 4.16
#